data_AF-A0A931X311-F1
#
_entry.id   AF-A0A931X311-F1
#
_cell.length_a   1.000
_cell.length_b   1.000
_cell.length_c   1.000
_cell.angle_alpha   90.00
_cell.angle_beta   90.00
_cell.angle_gamma   90.00
#
_symmetry.space_group_name_H-M   'P 1'
#
loop_
_entity.id
_entity.type
_entity.pdbx_description
1 polymer ?
#
loop_
_entity_poly.entity_id
_entity_poly.type
_entity_poly.pdbx_seq_one_letter_code
_entity_poly.pdbx_strand_id
1 'polypeptide(L)'
;MLRILYIGDVVGQPGRRALLDRLEAVIDRERIDFTIVNIENAAGGFGVTEGVMDELSDLPIDVYTSGNHIWDKREFVEQLDRYENIIRPANYPKGNPGKGSIVRQTAAGNSVAVIQLMGNVFMPPSNNPFHVVEDELRALGDVKVIFVDIHCEATSEKQAMGRHLDGRVSAVVGTHTHVPTADERILPGGTAFQTDVGMTGPYDSIIGFRPEEILEKFVLNTPRKMEVAKRDVRLIGVMVDVDAATGRAQAIRRLDERLDGML
;
A
#
# COMPACT_ATOMS: atom_id res chain seq x y z
N MET A 1 -4.37 -22.80 -1.77
CA MET A 1 -3.44 -21.71 -2.12
C MET A 1 -4.28 -20.48 -2.35
N LEU A 2 -3.91 -19.37 -1.73
CA LEU A 2 -4.59 -18.08 -1.81
C LEU A 2 -3.57 -17.07 -2.36
N ARG A 3 -3.93 -16.32 -3.40
CA ARG A 3 -3.06 -15.33 -4.03
C ARG A 3 -3.53 -13.91 -3.70
N ILE A 4 -2.67 -13.17 -3.01
CA ILE A 4 -2.91 -11.76 -2.68
C ILE A 4 -2.19 -10.89 -3.70
N LEU A 5 -2.88 -9.89 -4.27
CA LEU A 5 -2.29 -8.79 -5.00
C LEU A 5 -2.26 -7.55 -4.10
N TYR A 6 -1.09 -6.93 -3.95
CA TYR A 6 -0.95 -5.63 -3.32
C TYR A 6 -0.42 -4.64 -4.35
N ILE A 7 -1.20 -3.61 -4.65
CA ILE A 7 -0.80 -2.49 -5.50
C ILE A 7 -0.18 -1.40 -4.62
N GLY A 8 1.01 -0.95 -5.02
CA GLY A 8 1.72 0.12 -4.32
C GLY A 8 1.10 1.51 -4.52
N ASP A 9 1.77 2.54 -4.04
CA ASP A 9 1.24 3.90 -3.87
C ASP A 9 0.59 4.44 -5.16
N VAL A 10 -0.74 4.61 -5.15
CA VAL A 10 -1.49 5.14 -6.29
C VAL A 10 -1.36 6.66 -6.33
N VAL A 11 -0.68 7.18 -7.34
CA VAL A 11 -0.38 8.62 -7.44
C VAL A 11 -1.25 9.32 -8.47
N GLY A 12 -2.18 10.13 -7.95
CA GLY A 12 -3.03 11.04 -8.70
C GLY A 12 -3.88 10.38 -9.79
N GLN A 13 -4.38 11.19 -10.73
CA GLN A 13 -5.21 10.70 -11.83
C GLN A 13 -4.54 9.62 -12.70
N PRO A 14 -3.23 9.71 -13.04
CA PRO A 14 -2.60 8.65 -13.83
C PRO A 14 -2.57 7.30 -13.10
N GLY A 15 -2.28 7.28 -11.79
CA GLY A 15 -2.31 6.06 -11.00
C GLY A 15 -3.72 5.45 -10.93
N ARG A 16 -4.75 6.27 -10.68
CA ARG A 16 -6.15 5.79 -10.68
C ARG A 16 -6.57 5.25 -12.03
N ARG A 17 -6.16 5.91 -13.12
CA ARG A 17 -6.41 5.43 -14.48
C ARG A 17 -5.75 4.06 -14.73
N ALA A 18 -4.55 3.86 -14.22
CA ALA A 18 -3.88 2.56 -14.31
C ALA A 18 -4.69 1.43 -13.67
N LEU A 19 -5.32 1.70 -12.52
CA LEU A 19 -6.21 0.73 -11.89
C LEU A 19 -7.44 0.46 -12.75
N LEU A 20 -8.15 1.51 -13.16
CA LEU A 20 -9.37 1.39 -13.98
C LEU A 20 -9.14 0.62 -15.28
N ASP A 21 -7.96 0.76 -15.89
CA ASP A 21 -7.66 0.14 -17.18
C ASP A 21 -7.13 -1.29 -17.08
N ARG A 22 -6.48 -1.66 -15.97
CA ARG A 22 -5.67 -2.89 -15.90
C ARG A 22 -6.01 -3.83 -14.76
N LEU A 23 -6.58 -3.34 -13.65
CA LEU A 23 -6.68 -4.12 -12.42
C LEU A 23 -7.49 -5.41 -12.61
N GLU A 24 -8.67 -5.34 -13.23
CA GLU A 24 -9.51 -6.52 -13.48
C GLU A 24 -8.81 -7.54 -14.38
N ALA A 25 -8.16 -7.08 -15.45
CA ALA A 25 -7.42 -7.96 -16.36
C ALA A 25 -6.25 -8.67 -15.67
N VAL A 26 -5.57 -7.98 -14.74
CA VAL A 26 -4.52 -8.58 -13.91
C VAL A 26 -5.13 -9.61 -12.96
N ILE A 27 -6.25 -9.28 -12.30
CA ILE A 27 -6.95 -10.18 -11.38
C ILE A 27 -7.34 -11.48 -12.07
N ASP A 28 -7.93 -11.39 -13.26
CA ASP A 28 -8.34 -12.56 -14.06
C ASP A 28 -7.14 -13.38 -14.53
N ARG A 29 -6.12 -12.72 -15.09
CA ARG A 29 -4.95 -13.38 -15.66
C ARG A 29 -4.12 -14.08 -14.60
N GLU A 30 -3.89 -13.42 -13.46
CA GLU A 30 -3.07 -13.94 -12.37
C GLU A 30 -3.88 -14.77 -11.37
N ARG A 31 -5.22 -14.83 -11.50
CA ARG A 31 -6.14 -15.52 -10.59
C ARG A 31 -5.98 -15.05 -9.15
N ILE A 32 -6.12 -13.75 -8.96
CA ILE A 32 -6.01 -13.10 -7.66
C ILE A 32 -7.25 -13.42 -6.82
N ASP A 33 -7.04 -13.83 -5.57
CA ASP A 33 -8.12 -14.16 -4.62
C ASP A 33 -8.45 -13.00 -3.67
N PHE A 34 -7.51 -12.05 -3.49
CA PHE A 34 -7.64 -10.92 -2.58
C PHE A 34 -6.79 -9.73 -3.06
N THR A 35 -7.39 -8.55 -3.16
CA THR A 35 -6.74 -7.35 -3.71
C THR A 35 -6.65 -6.25 -2.66
N ILE A 36 -5.44 -5.73 -2.47
CA ILE A 36 -5.15 -4.62 -1.58
C ILE A 36 -4.52 -3.49 -2.42
N VAL A 37 -4.90 -2.24 -2.16
CA VAL A 37 -4.37 -1.09 -2.89
C VAL A 37 -3.96 0.02 -1.92
N ASN A 38 -2.78 0.60 -2.09
CA ASN A 38 -2.40 1.82 -1.37
C ASN A 38 -2.89 3.07 -2.10
N ILE A 39 -3.74 3.86 -1.46
CA ILE A 39 -4.38 5.04 -2.05
C ILE A 39 -3.91 6.36 -1.45
N GLU A 40 -2.83 6.42 -0.65
CA GLU A 40 -2.51 7.64 0.09
C GLU A 40 -2.24 8.88 -0.78
N ASN A 41 -1.90 8.70 -2.06
CA ASN A 41 -1.58 9.76 -2.99
C ASN A 41 -2.63 9.92 -4.11
N ALA A 42 -3.80 9.30 -3.96
CA ALA A 42 -4.77 9.16 -5.04
C ALA A 42 -5.43 10.51 -5.43
N ALA A 43 -5.60 11.46 -4.51
CA ALA A 43 -6.24 12.75 -4.75
C ALA A 43 -5.24 13.87 -5.08
N GLY A 44 -4.77 13.90 -6.34
CA GLY A 44 -3.87 14.96 -6.80
C GLY A 44 -2.46 14.86 -6.23
N GLY A 45 -2.04 13.66 -5.85
CA GLY A 45 -0.71 13.36 -5.32
C GLY A 45 -0.62 13.35 -3.80
N PHE A 46 -1.68 13.75 -3.08
CA PHE A 46 -1.70 13.80 -1.62
C PHE A 46 -3.12 13.57 -1.09
N GLY A 47 -3.31 12.54 -0.28
CA GLY A 47 -4.57 12.16 0.35
C GLY A 47 -5.59 11.53 -0.61
N VAL A 48 -6.83 11.44 -0.12
CA VAL A 48 -7.98 10.80 -0.78
C VAL A 48 -9.20 11.70 -0.64
N THR A 49 -10.14 11.64 -1.58
CA THR A 49 -11.44 12.34 -1.49
C THR A 49 -12.59 11.37 -1.73
N GLU A 50 -13.82 11.74 -1.34
CA GLU A 50 -15.02 10.95 -1.65
C GLU A 50 -15.14 10.66 -3.14
N GLY A 51 -14.97 11.67 -4.00
CA GLY A 51 -15.04 11.47 -5.46
C GLY A 51 -13.99 10.50 -6.00
N VAL A 52 -12.83 10.39 -5.34
CA VAL A 52 -11.82 9.36 -5.67
C VAL A 52 -12.30 7.98 -5.20
N MET A 53 -12.90 7.88 -4.01
CA MET A 53 -13.46 6.61 -3.55
C MET A 53 -14.63 6.15 -4.41
N ASP A 54 -15.49 7.06 -4.85
CA ASP A 54 -16.58 6.76 -5.77
C ASP A 54 -16.04 6.25 -7.11
N GLU A 55 -14.99 6.88 -7.65
CA GLU A 55 -14.31 6.44 -8.88
C GLU A 55 -13.74 5.01 -8.77
N LEU A 56 -13.23 4.62 -7.60
CA LEU A 56 -12.63 3.31 -7.37
C LEU A 56 -13.62 2.26 -6.84
N SER A 57 -14.84 2.65 -6.49
CA SER A 57 -15.80 1.81 -5.74
C SER A 57 -16.25 0.56 -6.48
N ASP A 58 -16.32 0.61 -7.82
CA ASP A 58 -16.71 -0.52 -8.66
C ASP A 58 -15.56 -1.51 -8.92
N LEU A 59 -14.32 -1.14 -8.57
CA LEU A 59 -13.18 -2.04 -8.76
C LEU A 59 -13.17 -3.15 -7.70
N PRO A 60 -12.73 -4.38 -8.06
CA PRO A 60 -12.64 -5.51 -7.14
C PRO A 60 -11.45 -5.36 -6.17
N ILE A 61 -11.53 -4.37 -5.28
CA ILE A 61 -10.54 -4.07 -4.24
C ILE A 61 -11.13 -4.42 -2.88
N ASP A 62 -10.50 -5.38 -2.19
CA ASP A 62 -10.97 -5.86 -0.90
C ASP A 62 -10.61 -4.90 0.24
N VAL A 63 -9.41 -4.32 0.20
CA VAL A 63 -8.90 -3.40 1.23
C VAL A 63 -8.11 -2.26 0.60
N TYR A 64 -8.38 -1.05 1.07
CA TYR A 64 -7.59 0.13 0.79
C TYR A 64 -6.68 0.42 1.99
N THR A 65 -5.38 0.46 1.73
CA THR A 65 -4.37 1.00 2.65
C THR A 65 -4.07 2.45 2.31
N SER A 66 -3.52 3.21 3.25
CA SER A 66 -3.17 4.62 3.03
C SER A 66 -1.72 4.90 3.43
N GLY A 67 -1.45 5.83 4.35
CA GLY A 67 -0.08 6.25 4.64
C GLY A 67 -0.06 7.55 5.42
N ASN A 68 1.02 8.32 5.29
CA ASN A 68 1.15 9.60 5.97
C ASN A 68 0.23 10.67 5.39
N HIS A 69 -0.18 10.55 4.12
CA HIS A 69 -1.02 11.55 3.45
C HIS A 69 -2.53 11.38 3.65
N ILE A 70 -2.97 10.38 4.44
CA ILE A 70 -4.40 10.16 4.73
C ILE A 70 -5.10 11.39 5.38
N TRP A 71 -4.33 12.29 6.00
CA TRP A 71 -4.84 13.46 6.71
C TRP A 71 -4.96 14.73 5.85
N ASP A 72 -4.47 14.71 4.60
CA ASP A 72 -4.31 15.93 3.80
C ASP A 72 -5.62 16.48 3.20
N LYS A 73 -6.69 15.69 3.23
CA LYS A 73 -8.03 16.07 2.76
C LYS A 73 -9.00 16.02 3.93
N ARG A 74 -9.15 17.14 4.63
CA ARG A 74 -9.93 17.23 5.88
C ARG A 74 -11.35 16.71 5.74
N GLU A 75 -12.02 17.03 4.63
CA GLU A 75 -13.38 16.60 4.35
C GLU A 75 -13.48 15.08 4.29
N PHE A 76 -12.46 14.40 3.76
CA PHE A 76 -12.40 12.95 3.70
C PHE A 76 -12.11 12.32 5.07
N VAL A 77 -11.22 12.94 5.87
CA VAL A 77 -10.90 12.47 7.23
C VAL A 77 -12.16 12.40 8.11
N GLU A 78 -13.06 13.37 7.97
CA GLU A 78 -14.34 13.41 8.71
C GLU A 78 -15.30 12.26 8.33
N GLN A 79 -15.02 11.56 7.22
CA GLN A 79 -15.83 10.45 6.72
C GLN A 79 -15.13 9.10 6.80
N LEU A 80 -13.87 9.05 7.24
CA LEU A 80 -13.04 7.85 7.19
C LEU A 80 -13.70 6.65 7.89
N ASP A 81 -14.39 6.87 9.02
CA ASP A 81 -15.09 5.82 9.78
C ASP A 81 -16.31 5.22 9.05
N ARG A 82 -16.82 5.88 8.01
CA ARG A 82 -17.93 5.36 7.18
C ARG A 82 -17.48 4.27 6.22
N TYR A 83 -16.19 4.26 5.86
CA TYR A 83 -15.65 3.30 4.93
C TYR A 83 -15.25 2.01 5.66
N GLU A 84 -15.92 0.91 5.31
CA GLU A 84 -15.69 -0.35 5.99
C GLU A 84 -14.36 -1.01 5.62
N ASN A 85 -13.80 -0.72 4.44
CA ASN A 85 -12.63 -1.37 3.87
C ASN A 85 -11.40 -0.46 3.70
N ILE A 86 -11.37 0.72 4.33
CA ILE A 86 -10.20 1.60 4.34
C ILE A 86 -9.50 1.52 5.69
N ILE A 87 -8.18 1.36 5.67
CA ILE A 87 -7.33 1.43 6.86
C ILE A 87 -6.28 2.52 6.73
N ARG A 88 -5.83 2.99 7.89
CA ARG A 88 -4.76 3.97 8.07
C ARG A 88 -3.67 3.39 8.96
N PRO A 89 -2.47 3.99 9.06
CA PRO A 89 -1.44 3.45 9.94
C PRO A 89 -1.93 3.30 11.39
N ALA A 90 -1.84 2.10 11.95
CA ALA A 90 -2.38 1.74 13.26
C ALA A 90 -1.74 2.55 14.39
N ASN A 91 -0.48 2.92 14.23
CA ASN A 91 0.36 3.55 15.25
C ASN A 91 0.20 5.08 15.37
N TYR A 92 -0.86 5.67 14.81
CA TYR A 92 -1.30 7.01 15.23
C TYR A 92 -1.81 7.02 16.69
N PRO A 93 -1.72 8.15 17.41
CA PRO A 93 -2.29 8.28 18.74
C PRO A 93 -3.79 7.94 18.79
N LYS A 94 -4.27 7.48 19.94
CA LYS A 94 -5.69 7.19 20.17
C LYS A 94 -6.54 8.46 19.97
N GLY A 95 -7.73 8.30 19.39
CA GLY A 95 -8.69 9.37 19.14
C GLY A 95 -8.77 9.83 17.68
N ASN A 96 -7.89 9.35 16.81
CA ASN A 96 -8.00 9.56 15.37
C ASN A 96 -9.05 8.62 14.75
N PRO A 97 -9.79 9.06 13.71
CA PRO A 97 -10.76 8.22 13.01
C PRO A 97 -10.07 7.10 12.22
N GLY A 98 -10.88 6.14 11.77
CA GLY A 98 -10.45 5.00 11.00
C GLY A 98 -9.75 3.94 11.84
N LYS A 99 -9.41 2.84 11.14
CA LYS A 99 -8.92 1.59 11.74
C LYS A 99 -7.47 1.34 11.31
N GLY A 100 -6.69 0.70 12.19
CA GLY A 100 -5.31 0.28 11.91
C GLY A 100 -5.20 -1.04 11.17
N SER A 101 -6.22 -1.87 11.30
CA SER A 101 -6.31 -3.20 10.71
C SER A 101 -7.75 -3.58 10.38
N ILE A 102 -7.91 -4.58 9.52
CA ILE A 102 -9.20 -5.12 9.12
C ILE A 102 -9.08 -6.62 8.79
N VAL A 103 -10.15 -7.38 9.03
CA VAL A 103 -10.30 -8.75 8.54
C VAL A 103 -11.43 -8.79 7.50
N ARG A 104 -11.15 -9.34 6.33
CA ARG A 104 -12.11 -9.55 5.24
C ARG A 104 -12.06 -11.00 4.79
N GLN A 105 -13.11 -11.46 4.11
CA GLN A 105 -13.15 -12.82 3.56
C GLN A 105 -12.99 -12.76 2.04
N THR A 106 -12.19 -13.68 1.49
CA THR A 106 -12.18 -13.92 0.04
C THR A 106 -13.51 -14.54 -0.40
N ALA A 107 -13.78 -14.55 -1.71
CA ALA A 107 -14.95 -15.24 -2.28
C ALA A 107 -15.02 -16.74 -1.90
N ALA A 108 -13.87 -17.37 -1.62
CA ALA A 108 -13.77 -18.75 -1.16
C ALA A 108 -13.92 -18.92 0.37
N GLY A 109 -14.18 -17.84 1.11
CA GLY A 109 -14.41 -17.85 2.56
C GLY A 109 -13.15 -17.85 3.42
N ASN A 110 -11.96 -17.64 2.85
CA ASN A 110 -10.73 -17.52 3.64
C ASN A 110 -10.65 -16.14 4.28
N SER A 111 -10.42 -16.08 5.59
CA SER A 111 -10.18 -14.81 6.29
C SER A 111 -8.77 -14.30 6.03
N VAL A 112 -8.67 -13.04 5.58
CA VAL A 112 -7.42 -12.30 5.37
C VAL A 112 -7.44 -11.07 6.25
N ALA A 113 -6.44 -10.95 7.12
CA ALA A 113 -6.19 -9.73 7.90
C ALA A 113 -5.20 -8.84 7.16
N VAL A 114 -5.48 -7.53 7.14
CA VAL A 114 -4.55 -6.50 6.66
C VAL A 114 -4.27 -5.54 7.80
N ILE A 115 -2.99 -5.28 8.08
CA ILE A 115 -2.52 -4.31 9.07
C ILE A 115 -1.69 -3.27 8.33
N GLN A 116 -1.90 -1.98 8.62
CA GLN A 116 -1.01 -0.93 8.15
C GLN A 116 -0.26 -0.29 9.32
N LEU A 117 1.04 -0.05 9.14
CA LEU A 117 1.92 0.61 10.09
C LEU A 117 2.69 1.74 9.39
N MET A 118 3.13 2.72 10.17
CA MET A 118 4.02 3.79 9.68
C MET A 118 5.36 3.71 10.41
N GLY A 119 6.46 3.86 9.66
CA GLY A 119 7.79 4.03 10.26
C GLY A 119 7.96 5.38 10.96
N ASN A 120 9.03 5.53 11.73
CA ASN A 120 9.35 6.78 12.42
C ASN A 120 10.65 7.43 11.93
N VAL A 121 11.54 6.68 11.28
CA VAL A 121 12.81 7.24 10.79
C VAL A 121 12.54 8.07 9.53
N PHE A 122 12.86 9.37 9.59
CA PHE A 122 12.57 10.37 8.54
C PHE A 122 11.08 10.62 8.26
N MET A 123 10.20 10.16 9.15
CA MET A 123 8.74 10.27 9.04
C MET A 123 8.18 11.17 10.14
N PRO A 124 6.93 11.67 10.02
CA PRO A 124 6.23 12.31 11.12
C PRO A 124 6.18 11.41 12.37
N PRO A 125 6.29 11.99 13.59
CA PRO A 125 6.34 11.19 14.80
C PRO A 125 5.00 10.47 15.05
N SER A 126 5.09 9.17 15.35
CA SER A 126 3.96 8.32 15.72
C SER A 126 4.34 7.38 16.87
N ASN A 127 3.38 6.56 17.34
CA ASN A 127 3.72 5.52 18.32
C ASN A 127 4.68 4.51 17.69
N ASN A 128 5.43 3.78 18.53
CA ASN A 128 6.38 2.79 18.05
C ASN A 128 5.65 1.66 17.28
N PRO A 129 5.94 1.47 15.97
CA PRO A 129 5.23 0.48 15.16
C PRO A 129 5.49 -0.96 15.62
N PHE A 130 6.66 -1.25 16.19
CA PHE A 130 7.02 -2.58 16.71
C PHE A 130 6.20 -2.96 17.96
N HIS A 131 5.75 -1.99 18.75
CA HIS A 131 4.86 -2.27 19.88
C HIS A 131 3.42 -2.37 19.42
N VAL A 132 2.97 -1.45 18.55
CA VAL A 132 1.59 -1.40 18.09
C VAL A 132 1.22 -2.67 17.31
N VAL A 133 2.13 -3.20 16.48
CA VAL A 133 1.85 -4.43 15.73
C VAL A 133 1.59 -5.64 16.65
N GLU A 134 2.18 -5.67 17.85
CA GLU A 134 1.91 -6.74 18.82
C GLU A 134 0.47 -6.70 19.35
N ASP A 135 -0.06 -5.48 19.54
CA ASP A 135 -1.44 -5.29 19.98
C ASP A 135 -2.42 -5.63 18.84
N GLU A 136 -2.11 -5.21 17.61
CA GLU A 136 -2.90 -5.55 16.42
C GLU A 136 -2.94 -7.07 16.20
N LEU A 137 -1.80 -7.76 16.24
CA LEU A 137 -1.75 -9.22 16.07
C LEU A 137 -2.53 -9.97 17.14
N ARG A 138 -2.50 -9.49 18.39
CA ARG A 138 -3.30 -10.08 19.49
C ARG A 138 -4.81 -9.91 19.25
N ALA A 139 -5.23 -8.80 18.66
CA ALA A 139 -6.64 -8.52 18.38
C ALA A 139 -7.21 -9.38 17.24
N LEU A 140 -6.37 -9.89 16.33
CA LEU A 140 -6.80 -10.72 15.19
C LEU A 140 -7.22 -12.14 15.56
N GLY A 141 -6.88 -12.64 16.75
CA GLY A 141 -7.23 -13.99 17.19
C GLY A 141 -6.60 -15.07 16.31
N ASP A 142 -7.42 -15.97 15.76
CA ASP A 142 -6.98 -17.16 15.03
C ASP A 142 -6.80 -16.95 13.51
N VAL A 143 -6.85 -15.71 13.03
CA VAL A 143 -6.65 -15.42 11.59
C VAL A 143 -5.23 -15.80 11.18
N LYS A 144 -5.11 -16.67 10.17
CA LYS A 144 -3.82 -17.23 9.73
C LYS A 144 -3.15 -16.42 8.63
N VAL A 145 -3.94 -15.88 7.71
CA VAL A 145 -3.44 -15.09 6.59
C VAL A 145 -3.40 -13.64 7.01
N ILE A 146 -2.20 -13.12 7.24
CA ILE A 146 -1.97 -11.76 7.75
C ILE A 146 -1.01 -11.04 6.82
N PHE A 147 -1.47 -9.95 6.24
CA PHE A 147 -0.71 -9.07 5.36
C PHE A 147 -0.39 -7.76 6.09
N VAL A 148 0.88 -7.38 6.13
CA VAL A 148 1.33 -6.14 6.78
C VAL A 148 1.95 -5.21 5.76
N ASP A 149 1.40 -4.00 5.67
CA ASP A 149 1.99 -2.87 4.96
C ASP A 149 2.75 -1.97 5.97
N ILE A 150 4.05 -1.79 5.75
CA ILE A 150 4.90 -0.87 6.52
C ILE A 150 5.26 0.36 5.67
N HIS A 151 4.48 1.42 5.84
CA HIS A 151 4.63 2.70 5.14
C HIS A 151 5.77 3.52 5.78
N CYS A 152 6.95 3.55 5.17
CA CYS A 152 8.18 3.98 5.86
C CYS A 152 9.28 4.44 4.87
N GLU A 153 10.08 5.42 5.25
CA GLU A 153 11.22 5.88 4.44
C GLU A 153 12.45 4.98 4.61
N ALA A 154 12.85 4.68 5.85
CA ALA A 154 14.12 3.99 6.12
C ALA A 154 14.06 2.50 5.79
N THR A 155 14.91 2.06 4.86
CA THR A 155 15.07 0.65 4.49
C THR A 155 15.42 -0.25 5.67
N SER A 156 16.19 0.26 6.64
CA SER A 156 16.55 -0.46 7.87
C SER A 156 15.34 -0.75 8.75
N GLU A 157 14.43 0.21 8.91
CA GLU A 157 13.21 0.06 9.72
C GLU A 157 12.25 -0.95 9.06
N LYS A 158 12.10 -0.90 7.73
CA LYS A 158 11.32 -1.89 6.97
C LYS A 158 11.88 -3.31 7.09
N GLN A 159 13.18 -3.49 6.89
CA GLN A 159 13.82 -4.80 7.05
C GLN A 159 13.74 -5.30 8.50
N ALA A 160 13.86 -4.41 9.48
CA ALA A 160 13.70 -4.77 10.90
C ALA A 160 12.27 -5.26 11.18
N MET A 161 11.25 -4.59 10.65
CA MET A 161 9.85 -5.04 10.78
C MET A 161 9.63 -6.41 10.11
N GLY A 162 10.17 -6.61 8.90
CA GLY A 162 10.14 -7.91 8.22
C GLY A 162 10.74 -9.03 9.06
N ARG A 163 11.89 -8.77 9.71
CA ARG A 163 12.53 -9.74 10.62
C ARG A 163 11.76 -9.94 11.92
N HIS A 164 11.16 -8.89 12.47
CA HIS A 164 10.38 -8.93 13.71
C HIS A 164 9.11 -9.78 13.58
N LEU A 165 8.52 -9.81 12.37
CA LEU A 165 7.29 -10.54 12.07
C LEU A 165 7.50 -11.85 11.30
N ASP A 166 8.74 -12.18 10.94
CA ASP A 166 9.06 -13.43 10.26
C ASP A 166 8.57 -14.62 11.10
N GLY A 167 7.85 -15.54 10.49
CA GLY A 167 7.29 -16.67 11.22
C GLY A 167 5.89 -16.42 11.80
N ARG A 168 5.36 -15.18 11.72
CA ARG A 168 4.12 -14.77 12.41
C ARG A 168 3.05 -14.21 11.49
N VAL A 169 3.45 -13.70 10.32
CA VAL A 169 2.55 -13.14 9.30
C VAL A 169 2.86 -13.73 7.93
N SER A 170 1.93 -13.61 7.00
CA SER A 170 2.09 -14.09 5.63
C SER A 170 2.99 -13.20 4.81
N ALA A 171 2.86 -11.87 4.95
CA ALA A 171 3.68 -10.91 4.24
C ALA A 171 3.95 -9.64 5.05
N VAL A 172 5.13 -9.06 4.86
CA VAL A 172 5.50 -7.70 5.26
C VAL A 172 6.06 -6.99 4.04
N VAL A 173 5.31 -6.04 3.48
CA VAL A 173 5.74 -5.26 2.31
C VAL A 173 5.81 -3.79 2.69
N GLY A 174 6.81 -3.10 2.15
CA GLY A 174 6.93 -1.65 2.35
C GLY A 174 6.27 -0.84 1.24
N THR A 175 5.86 0.38 1.60
CA THR A 175 5.41 1.45 0.69
C THR A 175 6.07 2.77 1.10
N HIS A 176 5.72 3.89 0.45
CA HIS A 176 6.20 5.28 0.67
C HIS A 176 7.27 5.77 -0.31
N THR A 177 8.30 4.97 -0.63
CA THR A 177 9.46 5.52 -1.36
C THR A 177 9.22 5.65 -2.87
N HIS A 178 8.09 5.11 -3.35
CA HIS A 178 7.63 5.13 -4.75
C HIS A 178 8.53 4.41 -5.76
N VAL A 179 9.61 3.76 -5.31
CA VAL A 179 10.55 3.03 -6.18
C VAL A 179 10.53 1.54 -5.82
N PRO A 180 10.12 0.65 -6.74
CA PRO A 180 10.09 -0.78 -6.45
C PRO A 180 11.49 -1.32 -6.18
N THR A 181 11.68 -2.00 -5.06
CA THR A 181 12.93 -2.72 -4.76
C THR A 181 12.94 -4.09 -5.44
N ALA A 182 14.13 -4.64 -5.69
CA ALA A 182 14.32 -5.97 -6.27
C ALA A 182 14.78 -7.01 -5.23
N ASP A 183 14.30 -6.86 -4.00
CA ASP A 183 14.67 -7.69 -2.84
C ASP A 183 13.53 -8.60 -2.36
N GLU A 184 12.53 -8.83 -3.21
CA GLU A 184 11.41 -9.71 -2.93
C GLU A 184 11.90 -11.12 -2.59
N ARG A 185 11.51 -11.63 -1.43
CA ARG A 185 11.95 -12.95 -0.94
C ARG A 185 10.99 -13.53 0.08
N ILE A 186 11.06 -14.84 0.27
CA ILE A 186 10.48 -15.51 1.43
C ILE A 186 11.56 -15.59 2.51
N LEU A 187 11.25 -15.08 3.71
CA LEU A 187 12.13 -15.15 4.87
C LEU A 187 12.13 -16.57 5.48
N PRO A 188 13.13 -16.95 6.30
CA PRO A 188 13.27 -18.31 6.82
C PRO A 188 12.04 -18.85 7.58
N GLY A 189 11.28 -17.97 8.25
CA GLY A 189 10.04 -18.32 8.94
C GLY A 189 8.82 -18.46 8.01
N GLY A 190 8.97 -18.24 6.69
CA GLY A 190 7.89 -18.37 5.71
C GLY A 190 7.06 -17.11 5.51
N THR A 191 7.58 -15.93 5.88
CA THR A 191 6.96 -14.63 5.62
C THR A 191 7.50 -14.04 4.31
N ALA A 192 6.62 -13.62 3.41
CA ALA A 192 7.01 -12.88 2.22
C ALA A 192 7.45 -11.46 2.59
N PHE A 193 8.51 -10.96 1.95
CA PHE A 193 9.07 -9.64 2.25
C PHE A 193 9.52 -8.92 0.98
N GLN A 194 9.26 -7.62 0.90
CA GLN A 194 9.83 -6.68 -0.08
C GLN A 194 9.99 -5.31 0.59
N THR A 195 11.15 -4.67 0.42
CA THR A 195 11.42 -3.37 1.06
C THR A 195 10.54 -2.26 0.52
N ASP A 196 10.25 -2.19 -0.77
CA ASP A 196 9.26 -1.25 -1.28
C ASP A 196 8.57 -1.80 -2.51
N VAL A 197 7.24 -1.76 -2.52
CA VAL A 197 6.42 -2.20 -3.65
C VAL A 197 6.57 -1.23 -4.82
N GLY A 198 6.80 0.06 -4.57
CA GLY A 198 6.85 1.11 -5.57
C GLY A 198 5.52 1.80 -5.80
N MET A 199 5.50 2.78 -6.70
CA MET A 199 4.30 3.57 -7.02
C MET A 199 3.56 3.02 -8.23
N THR A 200 2.23 3.07 -8.19
CA THR A 200 1.36 3.02 -9.38
C THR A 200 1.05 4.44 -9.85
N GLY A 201 1.57 4.83 -11.01
CA GLY A 201 1.53 6.21 -11.46
C GLY A 201 2.55 6.53 -12.55
N PRO A 202 2.87 7.81 -12.78
CA PRO A 202 3.76 8.24 -13.85
C PRO A 202 5.24 8.03 -13.49
N TYR A 203 6.01 7.31 -14.31
CA TYR A 203 7.44 7.03 -14.09
C TYR A 203 8.39 7.98 -14.83
N ASP A 204 7.90 8.71 -15.85
CA ASP A 204 8.60 9.86 -16.44
C ASP A 204 8.32 11.08 -15.56
N SER A 205 8.85 11.00 -14.34
CA SER A 205 8.54 11.90 -13.23
C SER A 205 9.65 11.87 -12.16
N ILE A 206 9.56 12.74 -11.17
CA ILE A 206 10.30 12.60 -9.91
C ILE A 206 9.27 12.23 -8.84
N ILE A 207 9.24 10.96 -8.45
CA ILE A 207 8.39 10.43 -7.36
C ILE A 207 6.89 10.71 -7.62
N GLY A 208 6.48 10.75 -8.89
CA GLY A 208 5.10 10.99 -9.33
C GLY A 208 4.79 12.43 -9.74
N PHE A 209 5.72 13.37 -9.51
CA PHE A 209 5.54 14.79 -9.81
C PHE A 209 6.37 15.25 -11.00
N ARG A 210 5.98 16.38 -11.61
CA ARG A 210 6.67 16.94 -12.77
C ARG A 210 8.15 17.20 -12.49
N PRO A 211 9.07 16.71 -13.35
CA PRO A 211 10.51 16.89 -13.14
C PRO A 211 10.92 18.35 -13.00
N GLU A 212 10.37 19.26 -13.80
CA GLU A 212 10.77 20.67 -13.83
C GLU A 212 10.54 21.36 -12.48
N GLU A 213 9.38 21.14 -11.88
CA GLU A 213 8.97 21.74 -10.61
C GLU A 213 9.81 21.22 -9.44
N ILE A 214 10.10 19.92 -9.43
CA ILE A 214 10.92 19.30 -8.39
C ILE A 214 12.39 19.68 -8.52
N LEU A 215 12.93 19.71 -9.74
CA LEU A 215 14.30 20.16 -9.99
C LEU A 215 14.47 21.62 -9.59
N GLU A 216 13.55 22.49 -9.97
CA GLU A 216 13.62 23.91 -9.59
C GLU A 216 13.55 24.09 -8.06
N LYS A 217 12.68 23.34 -7.37
CA LYS A 217 12.63 23.30 -5.90
C LYS A 217 13.99 22.95 -5.30
N PHE A 218 14.66 21.91 -5.79
CA PHE A 218 15.96 21.50 -5.27
C PHE A 218 17.10 22.47 -5.63
N VAL A 219 17.10 23.03 -6.85
CA VAL A 219 18.13 23.96 -7.31
C VAL A 219 18.03 25.32 -6.61
N LEU A 220 16.81 25.85 -6.46
CA LEU A 220 16.57 27.17 -5.88
C LEU A 220 16.28 27.12 -4.38
N ASN A 221 16.13 25.92 -3.81
CA ASN A 221 15.80 25.70 -2.40
C ASN A 221 14.57 26.50 -1.93
N THR A 222 13.56 26.65 -2.80
CA THR A 222 12.31 27.34 -2.49
C THR A 222 11.11 26.47 -2.86
N PRO A 223 9.96 26.63 -2.17
CA PRO A 223 8.76 25.86 -2.50
C PRO A 223 8.32 26.06 -3.94
N ARG A 224 7.81 24.98 -4.54
CA ARG A 224 7.12 24.97 -5.82
C ARG A 224 5.80 24.25 -5.66
N LYS A 225 4.81 24.66 -6.45
CA LYS A 225 3.60 23.86 -6.61
C LYS A 225 4.02 22.53 -7.21
N MET A 226 3.59 21.43 -6.60
CA MET A 226 3.87 20.08 -7.08
C MET A 226 2.65 19.59 -7.84
N GLU A 227 2.80 19.45 -9.16
CA GLU A 227 1.79 18.91 -10.06
C GLU A 227 2.15 17.47 -10.45
N VAL A 228 1.13 16.60 -10.47
CA VAL A 228 1.29 15.20 -10.84
C VAL A 228 1.70 15.10 -12.31
N ALA A 229 2.75 14.31 -12.58
CA ALA A 229 3.20 14.02 -13.95
C ALA A 229 2.16 13.15 -14.70
N LYS A 230 2.34 12.92 -16.00
CA LYS A 230 1.31 12.24 -16.82
C LYS A 230 1.82 11.11 -17.70
N ARG A 231 3.14 11.00 -17.86
CA ARG A 231 3.76 10.13 -18.87
C ARG A 231 4.37 8.89 -18.22
N ASP A 232 4.54 7.85 -19.04
CA ASP A 232 5.05 6.55 -18.62
C ASP A 232 4.29 5.98 -17.41
N VAL A 233 2.97 5.88 -17.54
CA VAL A 233 2.11 5.37 -16.46
C VAL A 233 2.30 3.87 -16.32
N ARG A 234 2.52 3.41 -15.08
CA ARG A 234 2.70 2.00 -14.76
C ARG A 234 1.81 1.57 -13.61
N LEU A 235 1.27 0.36 -13.70
CA LEU A 235 0.64 -0.36 -12.60
C LEU A 235 1.71 -1.24 -11.93
N ILE A 236 2.02 -0.93 -10.68
CA ILE A 236 3.07 -1.58 -9.92
C ILE A 236 2.49 -2.23 -8.68
N GLY A 237 2.90 -3.47 -8.43
CA GLY A 237 2.44 -4.22 -7.28
C GLY A 237 3.31 -5.42 -6.95
N VAL A 238 2.83 -6.22 -6.03
CA VAL A 238 3.43 -7.48 -5.62
C VAL A 238 2.34 -8.52 -5.41
N MET A 239 2.59 -9.73 -5.91
CA MET A 239 1.74 -10.90 -5.70
C MET A 239 2.40 -11.82 -4.69
N VAL A 240 1.61 -12.29 -3.72
CA VAL A 240 2.05 -13.23 -2.69
C VAL A 240 1.13 -14.46 -2.70
N ASP A 241 1.73 -15.63 -2.92
CA ASP A 241 1.03 -16.91 -2.79
C ASP A 241 1.14 -17.40 -1.36
N VAL A 242 0.00 -17.66 -0.71
CA VAL A 242 -0.10 -18.05 0.69
C VAL A 242 -0.83 -19.39 0.81
N ASP A 243 -0.30 -20.28 1.64
CA ASP A 243 -1.04 -21.43 2.12
C ASP A 243 -2.03 -21.00 3.22
N ALA A 244 -3.31 -20.93 2.90
CA ALA A 244 -4.37 -20.50 3.81
C ALA A 244 -4.48 -21.37 5.09
N ALA A 245 -4.04 -22.64 5.07
CA ALA A 245 -4.11 -23.51 6.25
C ALA A 245 -3.00 -23.19 7.28
N THR A 246 -1.85 -22.71 6.81
CA THR A 246 -0.67 -22.47 7.63
C THR A 246 -0.35 -20.98 7.80
N GLY A 247 -0.86 -20.12 6.93
CA GLY A 247 -0.52 -18.69 6.86
C GLY A 247 0.85 -18.40 6.21
N ARG A 248 1.55 -19.44 5.72
CA ARG A 248 2.91 -19.31 5.17
C ARG A 248 2.88 -18.87 3.72
N ALA A 249 3.73 -17.91 3.37
CA ALA A 249 3.97 -17.57 1.99
C ALA A 249 4.82 -18.63 1.29
N GLN A 250 4.42 -18.97 0.07
CA GLN A 250 5.07 -19.95 -0.79
C GLN A 250 5.82 -19.28 -1.95
N ALA A 251 5.35 -18.11 -2.40
CA ALA A 251 6.00 -17.32 -3.44
C ALA A 251 5.70 -15.84 -3.28
N ILE A 252 6.61 -15.01 -3.78
CA ILE A 252 6.45 -13.56 -3.94
C ILE A 252 6.98 -13.16 -5.32
N ARG A 253 6.23 -12.34 -6.05
CA ARG A 253 6.55 -11.87 -7.40
C ARG A 253 6.12 -10.42 -7.58
N ARG A 254 7.01 -9.58 -8.11
CA ARG A 254 6.65 -8.21 -8.50
C ARG A 254 5.76 -8.19 -9.74
N LEU A 255 4.87 -7.21 -9.79
CA LEU A 255 4.07 -6.82 -10.93
C LEU A 255 4.60 -5.46 -11.42
N ASP A 256 4.94 -5.38 -12.71
CA ASP A 256 5.30 -4.14 -13.39
C ASP A 256 4.63 -4.15 -14.76
N GLU A 257 3.51 -3.41 -14.89
CA GLU A 257 2.80 -3.25 -16.15
C GLU A 257 2.82 -1.81 -16.62
N ARG A 258 3.52 -1.58 -17.72
CA ARG A 258 3.47 -0.31 -18.44
C ARG A 258 2.17 -0.19 -19.23
N LEU A 259 1.51 0.96 -19.14
CA LEU A 259 0.35 1.27 -19.97
C LEU A 259 0.81 1.84 -21.32
N ASP A 260 0.71 1.02 -22.37
CA ASP A 260 1.00 1.46 -23.75
C ASP A 260 -0.02 2.51 -24.23
N GLY A 261 0.46 3.54 -24.96
CA GLY A 261 -0.39 4.48 -25.70
C GLY A 261 -0.75 5.79 -25.00
N MET A 262 -0.15 6.10 -23.84
CA MET A 262 -0.38 7.37 -23.15
C MET A 262 0.76 8.36 -23.40
N LEU A 263 0.46 9.38 -24.22
CA LEU A 263 1.35 10.47 -24.63
C LEU A 263 1.56 11.52 -23.54
#